data_AF-A0A2S7IUB9-F1
#
_entry.id   AF-A0A2S7IUB9-F1
#
_cell.length_a   1.000
_cell.length_b   1.000
_cell.length_c   1.000
_cell.angle_alpha   90.00
_cell.angle_beta   90.00
_cell.angle_gamma   90.00
#
_symmetry.space_group_name_H-M   'P 1'
#
loop_
_entity.id
_entity.type
_entity.pdbx_description
1 polymer ?
#
loop_
_entity_poly.entity_id
_entity_poly.type
_entity_poly.pdbx_seq_one_letter_code
_entity_poly.pdbx_strand_id
1 'polypeptide(L)'
;MKSPAETKISLNGVFKVFGDDPERAMKELRAGKSKTQIHSELGATVGVDDATFDIYEGEVFVIMGLSGSGKSTLLRLRRRDMSMVFQSFALLPNRSVLNNASFGLEVAGMGEAERHQKALKALAAVGLEPYANSMPDQLSGVMKQRVVLAPAL
;
A
#
# COMPACT_ATOMS: atom_id res chain seq x y z
N MET A 1 -23.30 -20.29 11.53
CA MET A 1 -22.34 -19.35 12.14
C MET A 1 -21.18 -19.19 11.19
N LYS A 2 -20.92 -17.99 10.64
CA LYS A 2 -19.68 -17.76 9.87
C LYS A 2 -18.51 -17.78 10.87
N SER A 3 -17.45 -18.53 10.60
CA SER A 3 -16.20 -18.45 11.36
C SER A 3 -15.72 -17.00 11.43
N PRO A 4 -15.07 -16.57 12.53
CA PRO A 4 -14.45 -15.24 12.57
C PRO A 4 -13.47 -15.11 11.40
N ALA A 5 -13.47 -13.96 10.74
CA ALA A 5 -12.58 -13.70 9.62
C ALA A 5 -11.12 -13.85 10.08
N GLU A 6 -10.32 -14.59 9.32
CA GLU A 6 -8.91 -14.85 9.66
C GLU A 6 -8.10 -13.55 9.55
N THR A 7 -7.38 -13.18 10.61
CA THR A 7 -6.50 -12.00 10.60
C THR A 7 -5.30 -12.27 9.69
N LYS A 8 -5.22 -11.59 8.54
CA LYS A 8 -4.13 -11.73 7.57
C LYS A 8 -2.92 -10.86 7.93
N ILE A 9 -3.17 -9.74 8.62
CA ILE A 9 -2.18 -8.72 8.97
C ILE A 9 -2.55 -8.19 10.36
N SER A 10 -1.60 -8.18 11.28
CA SER A 10 -1.78 -7.56 12.58
C SER A 10 -0.59 -6.67 12.89
N LEU A 11 -0.86 -5.42 13.26
CA LEU A 11 0.11 -4.47 13.79
C LEU A 11 -0.30 -4.15 15.21
N ASN A 12 0.65 -4.28 16.14
CA ASN A 12 0.42 -4.07 17.57
C ASN A 12 1.46 -3.09 18.10
N GLY A 13 1.03 -1.86 18.38
CA GLY A 13 1.85 -0.79 18.95
C GLY A 13 3.13 -0.52 18.17
N VAL A 14 3.03 -0.39 16.84
CA VAL A 14 4.21 -0.25 15.98
C VAL A 14 4.67 1.19 15.90
N PHE A 15 5.97 1.40 16.13
CA PHE A 15 6.63 2.69 16.04
C PHE A 15 7.78 2.66 15.03
N LYS A 16 8.04 3.81 14.41
CA LYS A 16 9.24 4.03 13.61
C LYS A 16 9.78 5.43 13.85
N VAL A 17 10.99 5.48 14.37
CA VAL A 17 11.76 6.72 14.56
C VAL A 17 12.98 6.72 13.65
N PHE A 18 13.29 7.88 13.09
CA PHE A 18 14.48 8.15 12.28
C PHE A 18 15.33 9.21 12.99
N GLY A 19 16.65 9.09 12.91
CA GLY A 19 17.59 9.99 13.56
C GLY A 19 18.81 9.22 14.03
N ASP A 20 19.80 9.94 14.56
CA ASP A 20 21.08 9.36 15.01
C ASP A 20 20.92 8.51 16.28
N ASP A 21 19.99 8.89 17.17
CA ASP A 21 19.67 8.16 18.40
C ASP A 21 18.15 7.87 18.52
N PRO A 22 17.65 6.84 17.81
CA PRO A 22 16.24 6.50 17.79
C PRO A 22 15.75 5.90 19.12
N GLU A 23 16.62 5.29 19.92
CA GLU A 23 16.24 4.70 21.21
C GLU A 23 15.90 5.78 22.24
N ARG A 24 16.74 6.82 22.32
CA ARG A 24 16.45 7.97 23.19
C ARG A 24 15.16 8.68 22.77
N ALA A 25 14.98 8.93 21.48
CA ALA A 25 13.77 9.54 20.96
C ALA A 25 12.51 8.71 21.27
N MET A 26 12.60 7.37 21.18
CA MET A 26 11.52 6.48 21.60
C MET A 26 11.22 6.55 23.11
N LYS A 27 12.25 6.67 23.95
CA LYS A 27 12.06 6.84 25.41
C LYS A 27 11.32 8.14 25.74
N GLU A 28 11.70 9.24 25.09
CA GLU A 28 11.06 10.54 25.30
C GLU A 28 9.63 10.60 24.75
N LEU A 29 9.37 9.93 23.61
CA LEU A 29 8.02 9.75 23.07
C LEU A 29 7.12 9.00 24.07
N ARG A 30 7.61 7.89 24.64
CA ARG A 30 6.89 7.13 25.68
C ARG A 30 6.70 7.91 26.97
N ALA A 31 7.57 8.86 27.26
CA ALA A 31 7.41 9.79 28.37
C ALA A 31 6.38 10.91 28.09
N GLY A 32 5.75 10.91 26.92
CA GLY A 32 4.68 11.84 26.56
C GLY A 32 5.14 13.10 25.82
N LYS A 33 6.42 13.19 25.42
CA LYS A 33 6.85 14.32 24.58
C LYS A 33 6.21 14.26 23.21
N SER A 34 5.86 15.43 22.67
CA SER A 34 5.33 15.55 21.31
C SER A 34 6.41 15.30 20.25
N LYS A 35 5.98 14.89 19.06
CA LYS A 35 6.85 14.70 17.89
C LYS A 35 7.66 15.95 17.56
N THR A 36 7.05 17.13 17.70
CA THR A 36 7.70 18.41 17.46
C THR A 36 8.84 18.67 18.44
N GLN A 37 8.64 18.37 19.73
CA GLN A 37 9.68 18.52 20.76
C GLN A 37 10.85 17.56 20.50
N ILE A 38 10.54 16.30 20.19
CA ILE A 38 11.56 15.28 19.86
C ILE A 38 12.38 15.72 18.65
N HIS A 39 11.73 16.27 17.62
CA HIS A 39 12.43 16.78 16.45
C HIS A 39 13.34 17.96 16.77
N SER A 40 12.85 18.95 17.54
CA SER A 40 13.66 20.13 17.90
C SER A 40 14.84 19.81 18.81
N GLU A 41 14.67 18.87 19.75
CA GLU A 41 15.67 18.58 20.78
C GLU A 41 16.69 17.53 20.35
N LEU A 42 16.25 16.53 19.57
CA LEU A 42 17.05 15.35 19.23
C LEU A 42 17.34 15.23 17.73
N GLY A 43 16.77 16.11 16.89
CA GLY A 43 16.82 15.98 15.43
C GLY A 43 16.07 14.75 14.89
N ALA A 44 15.39 14.01 15.76
CA ALA A 44 14.75 12.75 15.42
C ALA A 44 13.33 12.98 14.87
N THR A 45 12.96 12.20 13.85
CA THR A 45 11.63 12.23 13.23
C THR A 45 10.85 10.97 13.58
N VAL A 46 9.68 11.12 14.20
CA VAL A 46 8.74 10.03 14.46
C VAL A 46 7.87 9.80 13.22
N GLY A 47 8.20 8.78 12.43
CA GLY A 47 7.52 8.47 11.18
C GLY A 47 6.29 7.56 11.32
N VAL A 48 6.24 6.74 12.36
CA VAL A 48 5.04 5.97 12.77
C VAL A 48 4.99 5.98 14.29
N ASP A 49 3.79 6.19 14.83
CA ASP A 49 3.53 6.39 16.25
C ASP A 49 2.32 5.54 16.63
N ASP A 50 2.56 4.50 17.42
CA ASP A 50 1.57 3.57 17.95
C ASP A 50 0.54 3.01 16.95
N ALA A 51 1.01 2.57 15.78
CA ALA A 51 0.12 1.97 14.79
C ALA A 51 -0.36 0.59 15.26
N THR A 52 -1.66 0.50 15.60
CA THR A 52 -2.32 -0.72 16.05
C THR A 52 -3.59 -0.97 15.23
N PHE A 53 -3.62 -2.03 14.43
CA PHE A 53 -4.79 -2.46 13.68
C PHE A 53 -4.61 -3.87 13.11
N ASP A 54 -5.75 -4.49 12.82
CA ASP A 54 -5.85 -5.77 12.13
C ASP A 54 -6.44 -5.56 10.73
N ILE A 55 -5.97 -6.35 9.76
CA ILE A 55 -6.58 -6.48 8.44
C ILE A 55 -6.96 -7.94 8.26
N TYR A 56 -8.23 -8.18 7.99
CA TYR A 56 -8.79 -9.51 7.82
C TYR A 56 -8.71 -9.97 6.36
N GLU A 57 -8.79 -11.28 6.15
CA GLU A 57 -8.80 -11.84 4.80
C GLU A 57 -9.98 -11.31 3.96
N GLY A 58 -9.67 -10.84 2.74
CA GLY A 58 -10.64 -10.25 1.82
C GLY A 58 -10.97 -8.77 2.08
N GLU A 59 -10.33 -8.13 3.06
CA GLU A 59 -10.54 -6.72 3.39
C GLU A 59 -9.67 -5.79 2.53
N VAL A 60 -10.27 -4.71 2.02
CA VAL A 60 -9.54 -3.60 1.38
C VAL A 60 -9.27 -2.53 2.44
N PHE A 61 -8.01 -2.40 2.85
CA PHE A 61 -7.57 -1.41 3.84
C PHE A 61 -6.90 -0.21 3.18
N VAL A 62 -7.49 0.99 3.33
CA VAL A 62 -7.00 2.22 2.71
C VAL A 62 -6.37 3.15 3.75
N ILE A 63 -5.11 3.55 3.52
CA ILE A 63 -4.39 4.51 4.37
C ILE A 63 -4.35 5.88 3.68
N MET A 64 -5.02 6.87 4.26
CA MET A 64 -5.05 8.25 3.77
C MET A 64 -4.32 9.22 4.70
N GLY A 65 -3.90 10.37 4.18
CA GLY A 65 -3.22 11.41 4.96
C GLY A 65 -2.33 12.32 4.11
N LEU A 66 -1.95 13.47 4.67
CA LEU A 66 -1.12 14.49 4.01
C LEU A 66 0.29 13.98 3.68
N SER A 67 0.99 14.65 2.76
CA SER A 67 2.41 14.34 2.52
C SER A 67 3.22 14.43 3.82
N GLY A 68 4.15 13.50 4.02
CA GLY A 68 4.94 13.43 5.27
C GLY A 68 4.25 12.76 6.47
N SER A 69 2.97 12.40 6.39
CA SER A 69 2.22 11.82 7.54
C SER A 69 2.61 10.39 7.94
N GLY A 70 3.64 9.79 7.35
CA GLY A 70 4.11 8.46 7.74
C GLY A 70 3.51 7.25 7.00
N LYS A 71 2.54 7.43 6.09
CA LYS A 71 1.88 6.33 5.35
C LYS A 71 2.87 5.40 4.64
N SER A 72 3.77 6.03 3.87
CA SER A 72 4.85 5.37 3.14
C SER A 72 5.78 4.61 4.08
N THR A 73 6.01 5.14 5.28
CA THR A 73 6.81 4.50 6.31
C THR A 73 6.08 3.28 6.85
N LEU A 74 4.81 3.42 7.22
CA LEU A 74 3.97 2.34 7.74
C LEU A 74 3.89 1.16 6.76
N LEU A 75 3.68 1.41 5.48
CA LEU A 75 3.65 0.37 4.44
C LEU A 75 5.01 -0.35 4.28
N ARG A 76 6.13 0.35 4.47
CA ARG A 76 7.49 -0.22 4.36
C ARG A 76 7.93 -1.00 5.58
N LEU A 77 7.23 -0.90 6.71
CA LEU A 77 7.58 -1.66 7.92
C LEU A 77 7.33 -3.16 7.78
N ARG A 78 6.60 -3.60 6.74
CA ARG A 78 6.30 -5.01 6.53
C ARG A 78 7.30 -5.70 5.57
N ARG A 79 7.77 -6.87 5.99
CA ARG A 79 8.47 -7.84 5.14
C ARG A 79 7.46 -8.69 4.34
N ARG A 80 7.71 -8.76 3.03
CA ARG A 80 7.43 -9.80 2.01
C ARG A 80 6.01 -10.23 1.61
N ASP A 81 4.94 -10.09 2.40
CA ASP A 81 3.65 -10.73 2.02
C ASP A 81 2.43 -9.77 1.86
N MET A 82 2.64 -8.57 1.32
CA MET A 82 1.57 -7.65 0.92
C MET A 82 1.73 -7.21 -0.53
N SER A 83 0.63 -7.23 -1.29
CA SER A 83 0.53 -6.43 -2.52
C SER A 83 0.34 -4.96 -2.15
N MET A 84 1.23 -4.10 -2.63
CA MET A 84 1.32 -2.67 -2.29
C MET A 84 0.74 -1.80 -3.43
N VAL A 85 -0.04 -0.79 -3.07
CA VAL A 85 -0.62 0.21 -4.00
C VAL A 85 0.13 1.54 -3.78
N PHE A 86 0.95 1.97 -4.76
CA PHE A 86 1.75 3.19 -4.66
C PHE A 86 0.94 4.44 -5.02
N GLN A 87 1.23 5.59 -4.40
CA GLN A 87 0.61 6.89 -4.74
C GLN A 87 0.96 7.40 -6.15
N SER A 88 1.94 6.78 -6.81
CA SER A 88 2.20 6.93 -8.23
C SER A 88 2.45 5.54 -8.78
N PHE A 89 1.43 4.93 -9.36
CA PHE A 89 1.67 3.77 -10.20
C PHE A 89 2.19 4.27 -11.53
N ALA A 90 3.50 4.17 -11.70
CA ALA A 90 4.03 4.02 -13.03
C ALA A 90 3.49 2.68 -13.56
N LEU A 91 2.62 2.73 -14.57
CA LEU A 91 2.39 1.56 -15.39
C LEU A 91 3.74 1.14 -15.98
N LEU A 92 4.06 -0.15 -15.88
CA LEU A 92 5.24 -0.73 -16.50
C LEU A 92 5.09 -0.58 -18.02
N PRO A 93 5.96 0.21 -18.69
CA PRO A 93 5.76 0.64 -20.08
C PRO A 93 5.82 -0.53 -21.07
N ASN A 94 6.55 -1.59 -20.71
CA ASN A 94 6.74 -2.78 -21.55
C ASN A 94 5.72 -3.89 -21.25
N ARG A 95 4.58 -3.56 -20.61
CA ARG A 95 3.54 -4.51 -20.25
C ARG A 95 2.17 -3.96 -20.67
N SER A 96 1.28 -4.85 -21.10
CA SER A 96 -0.09 -4.48 -21.43
C SER A 96 -0.85 -3.96 -20.20
N VAL A 97 -2.01 -3.34 -20.43
CA VAL A 97 -2.94 -2.92 -19.38
C VAL A 97 -3.36 -4.09 -18.50
N LEU A 98 -3.65 -5.25 -19.09
CA LEU A 98 -3.99 -6.48 -18.37
C LEU A 98 -2.85 -6.96 -17.47
N ASN A 99 -1.62 -6.94 -17.98
CA ASN A 99 -0.44 -7.37 -17.23
C ASN A 99 -0.06 -6.37 -16.12
N ASN A 100 -0.34 -5.09 -16.33
CA ASN A 100 -0.21 -4.08 -15.28
C ASN A 100 -1.28 -4.26 -14.18
N ALA A 101 -2.53 -4.48 -14.58
CA ALA A 101 -3.63 -4.68 -13.63
C ALA A 101 -3.50 -6.00 -12.84
N SER A 102 -2.86 -7.02 -13.41
CA SER A 102 -2.59 -8.31 -12.73
C SER A 102 -1.24 -8.36 -12.00
N PHE A 103 -0.40 -7.33 -12.09
CA PHE A 103 0.97 -7.35 -11.53
C PHE A 103 1.00 -7.64 -10.03
N GLY A 104 0.09 -7.05 -9.26
CA GLY A 104 0.00 -7.31 -7.81
C GLY A 104 -0.33 -8.77 -7.47
N LEU A 105 -1.04 -9.47 -8.36
CA LEU A 105 -1.40 -10.89 -8.23
C LEU A 105 -0.25 -11.80 -8.72
N GLU A 106 0.49 -11.39 -9.76
CA GLU A 106 1.73 -12.04 -10.18
C GLU A 106 2.76 -12.06 -9.05
N VAL A 107 2.97 -10.91 -8.39
CA VAL A 107 3.88 -10.80 -7.24
C VAL A 107 3.41 -11.67 -6.06
N ALA A 108 2.10 -11.87 -5.89
CA ALA A 108 1.53 -12.76 -4.88
C ALA A 108 1.59 -14.26 -5.26
N GLY A 109 2.21 -14.61 -6.40
CA GLY A 109 2.39 -16.00 -6.83
C GLY A 109 1.16 -16.63 -7.50
N MET A 110 0.15 -15.83 -7.88
CA MET A 110 -1.07 -16.34 -8.51
C MET A 110 -0.82 -16.81 -9.94
N GLY A 111 -1.42 -17.95 -10.30
CA GLY A 111 -1.35 -18.53 -11.64
C GLY A 111 -1.90 -17.60 -12.72
N GLU A 112 -1.36 -17.70 -13.93
CA GLU A 112 -1.64 -16.75 -15.02
C GLU A 112 -3.10 -16.62 -15.41
N ALA A 113 -3.76 -17.76 -15.61
CA ALA A 113 -5.18 -17.79 -15.97
C ALA A 113 -6.03 -17.12 -14.89
N GLU A 114 -5.76 -17.41 -13.62
CA GLU A 114 -6.52 -16.86 -12.48
C GLU A 114 -6.30 -15.35 -12.33
N ARG A 115 -5.04 -14.88 -12.40
CA ARG A 115 -4.75 -13.44 -12.25
C ARG A 115 -5.28 -12.63 -13.42
N HIS A 116 -5.21 -13.13 -14.66
CA HIS A 116 -5.77 -12.44 -15.83
C HIS A 116 -7.30 -12.38 -15.76
N GLN A 117 -7.96 -13.44 -15.30
CA GLN A 117 -9.41 -13.42 -15.11
C GLN A 117 -9.84 -12.38 -14.06
N LYS A 118 -9.13 -12.30 -12.93
CA LYS A 118 -9.41 -11.29 -11.89
C LYS A 118 -9.12 -9.87 -12.39
N ALA A 119 -8.01 -9.67 -13.09
CA ALA A 119 -7.64 -8.37 -13.65
C ALA A 119 -8.61 -7.90 -14.75
N LEU A 120 -9.12 -8.80 -15.60
CA LEU A 120 -10.15 -8.47 -16.59
C LEU A 120 -11.43 -7.97 -15.92
N LYS A 121 -11.90 -8.66 -14.87
CA LYS A 121 -13.07 -8.22 -14.10
C LYS A 121 -12.87 -6.84 -13.47
N ALA A 122 -11.69 -6.62 -12.88
CA ALA A 122 -11.32 -5.33 -12.32
C ALA A 122 -11.30 -4.22 -13.39
N LEU A 123 -10.73 -4.50 -14.57
CA LEU A 123 -10.72 -3.57 -15.71
C LEU A 123 -12.13 -3.30 -16.24
N ALA A 124 -13.02 -4.29 -16.25
CA ALA A 124 -14.42 -4.12 -16.63
C ALA A 124 -15.16 -3.18 -15.64
N ALA A 125 -14.92 -3.34 -14.33
CA ALA A 125 -15.50 -2.46 -13.30
C ALA A 125 -15.10 -1.00 -13.48
N VAL A 126 -13.89 -0.75 -14.01
CA VAL A 126 -13.41 0.59 -14.36
C VAL A 126 -13.58 0.92 -15.84
N GLY A 127 -14.38 0.20 -16.62
CA GLY A 127 -14.66 0.50 -18.02
C GLY A 127 -13.45 0.51 -18.97
N LEU A 128 -12.42 -0.29 -18.67
CA LEU A 128 -11.18 -0.41 -19.45
C LEU A 128 -10.93 -1.80 -20.02
N GLU A 129 -11.88 -2.73 -19.90
CA GLU A 129 -11.79 -4.07 -20.51
C GLU A 129 -11.41 -4.06 -22.00
N PRO A 130 -11.95 -3.17 -22.86
CA PRO A 130 -11.55 -3.11 -24.28
C PRO A 130 -10.08 -2.77 -24.51
N TYR A 131 -9.42 -2.17 -23.51
CA TYR A 131 -8.03 -1.75 -23.57
C TYR A 131 -7.07 -2.76 -22.92
N ALA A 132 -7.55 -3.94 -22.52
CA ALA A 132 -6.75 -4.94 -21.81
C ALA A 132 -5.42 -5.29 -22.53
N ASN A 133 -5.44 -5.32 -23.87
CA ASN A 133 -4.27 -5.62 -24.69
C ASN A 133 -3.47 -4.37 -25.11
N SER A 134 -3.94 -3.17 -24.79
CA SER A 134 -3.23 -1.92 -25.10
C SER A 134 -2.00 -1.75 -24.22
N MET A 135 -1.04 -0.97 -24.69
CA MET A 135 0.12 -0.51 -23.93
C MET A 135 -0.20 0.81 -23.21
N PRO A 136 0.54 1.15 -22.13
CA PRO A 136 0.29 2.35 -21.34
C PRO A 136 0.36 3.65 -22.15
N ASP A 137 1.26 3.76 -23.10
CA ASP A 137 1.41 4.92 -23.99
C ASP A 137 0.17 5.19 -24.86
N GLN A 138 -0.65 4.17 -25.12
CA GLN A 138 -1.91 4.26 -25.85
C GLN A 138 -3.08 4.76 -24.98
N LEU A 139 -2.87 4.97 -23.68
CA LEU A 139 -3.89 5.44 -22.74
C LEU A 139 -3.76 6.93 -22.41
N SER A 140 -4.91 7.60 -22.24
CA SER A 140 -4.94 8.93 -21.64
C SER A 140 -4.51 8.89 -20.17
N GLY A 141 -4.08 10.02 -19.60
CA GLY A 141 -3.68 10.10 -18.18
C GLY A 141 -4.74 9.60 -17.21
N VAL A 142 -6.01 9.93 -17.46
CA VAL A 142 -7.16 9.48 -16.65
C VAL A 142 -7.37 7.97 -16.79
N MET A 143 -7.20 7.41 -17.99
CA MET A 143 -7.27 5.97 -18.19
C MET A 143 -6.13 5.26 -17.44
N LYS A 144 -4.90 5.80 -17.49
CA LYS A 144 -3.77 5.26 -16.72
C LYS A 144 -4.07 5.21 -15.22
N GLN A 145 -4.66 6.27 -14.66
CA GLN A 145 -5.09 6.29 -13.26
C GLN A 145 -6.17 5.24 -12.96
N ARG A 146 -7.10 4.98 -13.87
CA ARG A 146 -8.14 3.94 -13.69
C ARG A 146 -7.57 2.53 -13.73
N VAL A 147 -6.59 2.23 -14.61
CA VAL A 147 -5.90 0.92 -14.63
C VAL A 147 -5.27 0.62 -13.27
N VAL A 148 -4.71 1.65 -12.67
CA VAL A 148 -4.01 1.60 -11.38
C VAL A 148 -4.95 1.33 -10.22
N LEU A 149 -6.16 1.88 -10.28
CA LEU A 149 -7.18 1.73 -9.24
C LEU A 149 -8.00 0.44 -9.40
N ALA A 150 -8.03 -0.15 -10.60
CA ALA A 150 -8.80 -1.35 -10.90
C ALA A 150 -8.58 -2.50 -9.89
N PRO A 151 -7.36 -2.81 -9.43
CA PRO A 151 -7.12 -3.90 -8.47
C PRO A 151 -7.63 -3.64 -7.05
N ALA A 152 -8.06 -2.40 -6.74
CA ALA A 152 -8.52 -1.99 -5.41
C ALA A 152 -10.05 -1.93 -5.29
N LEU A 153 -10.79 -2.26 -6.35
CA LEU A 153 -12.26 -2.27 -6.45
C LEU A 153 -12.79 -3.71 -6.48
#